data_AF-A0A9E4T7F0-F1
#
_entry.id   AF-A0A9E4T7F0-F1
#
_cell.length_a   1.000
_cell.length_b   1.000
_cell.length_c   1.000
_cell.angle_alpha   90.00
_cell.angle_beta   90.00
_cell.angle_gamma   90.00
#
_symmetry.space_group_name_H-M   'P 1'
#
loop_
_entity.id
_entity.type
_entity.pdbx_description
1 polymer ?
#
loop_
_entity_poly.entity_id
_entity_poly.type
_entity_poly.pdbx_seq_one_letter_code
_entity_poly.pdbx_strand_id
1 'polypeptide(L)'
;MAMELEYDRSLYGVEHKAGPFEITDEIIDRANSSTGETGPAFRSDDGAKEAGYRGRIAPPTLCCILVRQVSLPDVKVKFGKTQMHAGQRVEPKAPVYAGDRLTASSHLKDVYAKTGRSGTMVFIV
;
A
#
# COMPACT_ATOMS: atom_id res chain seq x y z
N MET A 1 -10.02 29.10 15.24
CA MET A 1 -11.14 28.14 15.12
C MET A 1 -10.65 26.95 14.33
N ALA A 2 -10.98 25.72 14.75
CA ALA A 2 -10.66 24.53 13.97
C ALA A 2 -11.51 24.57 12.68
N MET A 3 -10.92 24.22 11.53
CA MET A 3 -11.65 24.13 10.27
C MET A 3 -12.61 22.94 10.36
N GLU A 4 -13.91 23.20 10.22
CA GLU A 4 -14.89 22.13 10.13
C GLU A 4 -14.81 21.47 8.75
N LEU A 5 -14.64 20.15 8.74
CA LEU A 5 -14.52 19.35 7.53
C LEU A 5 -15.86 18.66 7.23
N GLU A 6 -16.36 18.87 6.02
CA GLU A 6 -17.53 18.16 5.49
C GLU A 6 -17.07 16.94 4.68
N TYR A 7 -17.48 15.75 5.12
CA TYR A 7 -17.17 14.45 4.52
C TYR A 7 -18.09 13.36 5.07
N ASP A 8 -18.10 12.18 4.44
CA ASP A 8 -18.90 11.04 4.88
C ASP A 8 -18.25 10.31 6.07
N ARG A 9 -18.70 10.64 7.27
CA ARG A 9 -18.22 10.03 8.52
C ARG A 9 -18.69 8.60 8.73
N SER A 10 -19.67 8.11 7.96
CA SER A 10 -20.17 6.73 8.11
C SER A 10 -19.15 5.68 7.66
N LEU A 11 -18.12 6.10 6.92
CA LEU A 11 -17.08 5.22 6.38
C LEU A 11 -16.00 4.85 7.40
N TYR A 12 -15.99 5.48 8.58
CA TYR A 12 -14.98 5.20 9.61
C TYR A 12 -15.00 3.73 10.04
N GLY A 13 -13.82 3.09 9.97
CA GLY A 13 -13.63 1.71 10.39
C GLY A 13 -14.36 0.66 9.54
N VAL A 14 -15.01 1.06 8.44
CA VAL A 14 -15.64 0.10 7.52
C VAL A 14 -14.53 -0.60 6.72
N GLU A 15 -14.41 -1.91 6.92
CA GLU A 15 -13.39 -2.72 6.27
C GLU A 15 -13.78 -3.05 4.81
N HIS A 16 -12.90 -2.66 3.89
CA HIS A 16 -13.01 -2.99 2.47
C HIS A 16 -11.94 -4.03 2.14
N LYS A 17 -12.38 -5.24 1.78
CA LYS A 17 -11.50 -6.37 1.50
C LYS A 17 -11.26 -6.54 0.00
N ALA A 18 -10.10 -7.05 -0.37
CA ALA A 18 -9.79 -7.44 -1.74
C ALA A 18 -8.88 -8.67 -1.81
N GLY A 19 -8.83 -9.26 -3.00
CA GLY A 19 -8.16 -10.53 -3.28
C GLY A 19 -9.15 -11.71 -3.27
N PRO A 20 -8.63 -12.95 -3.19
CA PRO A 20 -7.23 -13.30 -3.06
C PRO A 20 -6.41 -12.88 -4.29
N PHE A 21 -5.24 -12.31 -4.05
CA PHE A 21 -4.24 -12.00 -5.06
C PHE A 21 -3.26 -13.16 -5.13
N GLU A 22 -3.22 -13.82 -6.27
CA GLU A 22 -2.21 -14.84 -6.55
C GLU A 22 -0.89 -14.16 -6.91
N ILE A 23 0.16 -14.51 -6.18
CA ILE A 23 1.50 -14.00 -6.45
C ILE A 23 2.19 -14.95 -7.41
N THR A 24 2.49 -14.46 -8.61
CA THR A 24 3.22 -15.20 -9.63
C THR A 24 4.68 -14.75 -9.69
N ASP A 25 5.53 -15.57 -10.31
CA ASP A 25 6.92 -15.17 -10.61
C ASP A 25 6.99 -13.89 -11.42
N GLU A 26 6.08 -13.70 -12.38
CA GLU A 26 6.02 -12.48 -13.18
C GLU A 26 5.74 -11.23 -12.32
N ILE A 27 4.85 -11.33 -11.33
CA ILE A 27 4.58 -10.24 -10.39
C ILE A 27 5.84 -9.92 -9.57
N ILE A 28 6.55 -10.93 -9.09
CA ILE A 28 7.79 -10.77 -8.33
C ILE A 28 8.87 -10.11 -9.19
N ASP A 29 9.09 -10.61 -10.40
CA ASP A 29 10.11 -10.10 -11.32
C ASP A 29 9.83 -8.66 -11.72
N ARG A 30 8.56 -8.34 -12.01
CA ARG A 30 8.17 -6.97 -12.32
C ARG A 30 8.35 -6.05 -11.13
N ALA A 31 8.01 -6.49 -9.92
CA ALA A 31 8.19 -5.70 -8.71
C ALA A 31 9.67 -5.43 -8.44
N ASN A 32 10.51 -6.47 -8.42
CA ASN A 32 11.96 -6.36 -8.21
C ASN A 32 12.61 -5.43 -9.24
N SER A 33 12.22 -5.55 -10.51
CA SER A 33 12.73 -4.69 -11.59
C SER A 33 12.28 -3.24 -11.42
N SER A 34 11.03 -3.02 -11.02
CA SER A 34 10.46 -1.67 -10.87
C SER A 34 11.04 -0.90 -9.68
N THR A 35 11.44 -1.60 -8.62
CA THR A 35 12.08 -1.00 -7.44
C THR A 35 13.60 -0.98 -7.53
N GLY A 36 14.19 -1.58 -8.57
CA GLY A 36 15.64 -1.61 -8.78
C GLY A 36 16.38 -2.54 -7.82
N GLU A 37 15.74 -3.61 -7.35
CA GLU A 37 16.39 -4.57 -6.46
C GLU A 37 17.56 -5.27 -7.16
N THR A 38 18.73 -5.26 -6.53
CA THR A 38 19.96 -5.84 -7.11
C THR A 38 20.51 -7.00 -6.28
N GLY A 39 19.98 -7.24 -5.09
CA GLY A 39 20.43 -8.31 -4.21
C GLY A 39 20.18 -9.70 -4.80
N PRO A 40 21.05 -10.69 -4.49
CA PRO A 40 20.95 -12.03 -5.07
C PRO A 40 19.61 -12.72 -4.76
N ALA A 41 19.03 -12.45 -3.58
CA ALA A 41 17.72 -12.98 -3.17
C ALA A 41 16.53 -12.49 -4.00
N PHE A 42 16.67 -11.37 -4.70
CA PHE A 42 15.64 -10.81 -5.58
C PHE A 42 15.81 -11.23 -7.04
N ARG A 43 17.01 -11.69 -7.43
CA ARG A 43 17.35 -11.97 -8.83
C ARG A 43 17.15 -13.42 -9.23
N SER A 44 17.34 -14.35 -8.31
CA SER A 44 17.29 -15.78 -8.61
C SER A 44 16.92 -16.61 -7.39
N ASP A 45 16.35 -17.78 -7.63
CA ASP A 45 16.08 -18.75 -6.56
C ASP A 45 17.36 -19.21 -5.86
N ASP A 46 18.44 -19.42 -6.61
CA ASP A 46 19.70 -19.91 -6.04
C ASP A 46 20.33 -18.86 -5.12
N GLY A 47 20.41 -17.60 -5.58
CA GLY A 47 20.86 -16.49 -4.73
C GLY A 47 19.97 -16.25 -3.51
N ALA A 48 18.67 -16.58 -3.60
CA ALA A 48 17.76 -16.51 -2.46
C ALA A 48 17.98 -17.66 -1.47
N LYS A 49 18.21 -18.89 -1.97
CA LYS A 49 18.52 -20.06 -1.15
C LYS A 49 19.85 -19.89 -0.41
N GLU A 50 20.87 -19.35 -1.07
CA GLU A 50 22.15 -18.99 -0.42
C GLU A 50 21.95 -17.98 0.72
N ALA A 51 20.99 -17.07 0.57
CA ALA A 51 20.60 -16.10 1.61
C ALA A 51 19.62 -16.66 2.65
N GLY A 52 19.26 -17.95 2.59
CA GLY A 52 18.40 -18.63 3.57
C GLY A 52 16.90 -18.52 3.29
N TYR A 53 16.48 -18.07 2.10
CA TYR A 53 15.08 -18.03 1.68
C TYR A 53 14.67 -19.30 0.93
N ARG A 54 13.35 -19.56 0.87
CA ARG A 54 12.78 -20.70 0.13
C ARG A 54 13.01 -20.61 -1.39
N GLY A 55 13.07 -19.40 -1.91
CA GLY A 55 13.17 -19.05 -3.32
C GLY A 55 13.23 -17.54 -3.44
N ARG A 56 13.27 -17.03 -4.68
CA ARG A 56 13.35 -15.60 -4.95
C ARG A 56 12.18 -14.86 -4.30
N ILE A 57 12.51 -13.77 -3.61
CA ILE A 57 11.53 -12.98 -2.85
C ILE A 57 11.12 -11.73 -3.63
N ALA A 58 9.91 -11.24 -3.34
CA ALA A 58 9.45 -9.93 -3.78
C ALA A 58 10.08 -8.80 -2.94
N PRO A 59 10.07 -7.54 -3.40
CA PRO A 59 10.53 -6.44 -2.58
C PRO A 59 9.56 -6.25 -1.41
N PRO A 60 10.02 -5.78 -0.24
CA PRO A 60 9.16 -5.64 0.94
C PRO A 60 7.95 -4.70 0.75
N THR A 61 7.97 -3.89 -0.31
CA THR A 61 6.91 -2.95 -0.69
C THR A 61 5.86 -3.54 -1.65
N LEU A 62 5.96 -4.80 -2.08
CA LEU A 62 5.00 -5.43 -3.00
C LEU A 62 3.54 -5.26 -2.54
N CYS A 63 3.26 -5.44 -1.25
CA CYS A 63 1.88 -5.35 -0.74
C CYS A 63 1.23 -3.98 -0.98
N CYS A 64 2.01 -2.91 -1.16
CA CYS A 64 1.49 -1.56 -1.41
C CYS A 64 0.73 -1.45 -2.73
N ILE A 65 1.09 -2.25 -3.73
CA ILE A 65 0.38 -2.25 -5.02
C ILE A 65 -0.89 -3.11 -4.98
N LEU A 66 -0.96 -4.10 -4.08
CA LEU A 66 -2.15 -4.94 -3.90
C LEU A 66 -3.28 -4.15 -3.24
N VAL A 67 -2.96 -3.33 -2.23
CA VAL A 67 -3.94 -2.46 -1.54
C VAL A 67 -4.62 -1.49 -2.52
N ARG A 68 -3.95 -1.07 -3.60
CA ARG A 68 -4.56 -0.23 -4.65
C ARG A 68 -5.72 -0.89 -5.39
N GLN A 69 -5.81 -2.22 -5.34
CA GLN A 69 -6.90 -2.98 -5.95
C GLN A 69 -8.11 -3.11 -5.00
N VAL A 70 -8.04 -2.58 -3.78
CA VAL A 70 -9.20 -2.45 -2.90
C VAL A 70 -10.10 -1.33 -3.42
N SER A 71 -11.36 -1.65 -3.70
CA SER A 71 -12.37 -0.65 -4.05
C SER A 71 -12.78 0.11 -2.78
N LEU A 72 -12.21 1.29 -2.59
CA LEU A 72 -12.56 2.18 -1.49
C LEU A 72 -13.67 3.14 -1.91
N PRO A 73 -14.66 3.40 -1.04
CA PRO A 73 -15.69 4.40 -1.29
C PRO A 73 -15.09 5.80 -1.30
N ASP A 74 -15.71 6.70 -2.07
CA ASP A 74 -15.36 8.12 -2.01
C ASP A 74 -15.78 8.71 -0.66
N VAL A 75 -14.81 9.26 0.08
CA VAL A 75 -15.02 9.90 1.37
C VAL A 75 -15.76 11.24 1.23
N LYS A 76 -15.91 11.76 0.01
CA LYS A 76 -16.65 12.99 -0.33
C LYS A 76 -16.17 14.23 0.42
N VAL A 77 -14.87 14.27 0.76
CA VAL A 77 -14.26 15.42 1.43
C VAL A 77 -14.40 16.68 0.58
N LYS A 78 -15.02 17.71 1.14
CA LYS A 78 -15.17 19.02 0.48
C LYS A 78 -13.96 19.92 0.73
N PHE A 79 -12.82 19.59 0.13
CA PHE A 79 -11.60 20.40 0.25
C PHE A 79 -10.67 20.28 -0.96
N GLY A 80 -10.33 21.43 -1.57
CA GLY A 80 -9.41 21.49 -2.71
C GLY A 80 -9.93 20.78 -3.96
N LYS A 81 -9.08 20.73 -5.00
CA LYS A 81 -9.35 19.98 -6.26
C LYS A 81 -8.19 19.07 -6.67
N THR A 82 -7.10 19.09 -5.91
CA THR A 82 -5.88 18.36 -6.18
C THR A 82 -5.62 17.39 -5.05
N GLN A 83 -5.34 16.15 -5.39
CA GLN A 83 -4.97 15.11 -4.45
C GLN A 83 -3.53 14.69 -4.69
N MET A 84 -2.83 14.37 -3.61
CA MET A 84 -1.46 13.88 -3.64
C MET A 84 -1.35 12.73 -2.65
N HIS A 85 -0.46 11.77 -2.95
CA HIS A 85 -0.12 10.72 -2.01
C HIS A 85 0.81 11.29 -0.93
N ALA A 86 0.25 11.66 0.23
CA ALA A 86 0.97 12.37 1.28
C ALA A 86 2.11 11.55 1.93
N GLY A 87 1.96 10.23 1.98
CA GLY A 87 2.96 9.34 2.57
C GLY A 87 2.36 7.97 2.89
N GLN A 88 3.23 6.99 3.11
CA GLN A 88 2.84 5.64 3.49
C GLN A 88 3.90 5.06 4.42
N ARG A 89 3.46 4.26 5.39
CA ARG A 89 4.34 3.44 6.22
C ARG A 89 4.06 1.97 5.92
N VAL A 90 5.11 1.19 5.73
CA VAL A 90 5.04 -0.24 5.46
C VAL A 90 5.87 -0.96 6.51
N GLU A 91 5.33 -2.03 7.07
CA GLU A 91 6.04 -2.90 8.00
C GLU A 91 5.95 -4.35 7.48
N PRO A 92 6.97 -4.82 6.74
CA PRO A 92 7.02 -6.19 6.25
C PRO A 92 7.08 -7.18 7.42
N LYS A 93 6.25 -8.22 7.39
CA LYS A 93 6.18 -9.24 8.45
C LYS A 93 6.79 -10.59 8.05
N ALA A 94 6.77 -10.90 6.76
CA ALA A 94 7.34 -12.10 6.18
C ALA A 94 7.71 -11.84 4.71
N PRO A 95 8.65 -12.61 4.13
CA PRO A 95 8.88 -12.61 2.69
C PRO A 95 7.65 -13.10 1.92
N VAL A 96 7.47 -12.60 0.71
CA VAL A 96 6.43 -13.03 -0.23
C VAL A 96 7.06 -13.84 -1.35
N TYR A 97 6.45 -14.98 -1.67
CA TYR A 97 6.91 -15.93 -2.67
C TYR A 97 5.87 -16.16 -3.77
N ALA A 98 6.33 -16.68 -4.91
CA ALA A 98 5.44 -17.19 -5.94
C ALA A 98 4.58 -18.35 -5.38
N GLY A 99 3.32 -18.40 -5.80
CA GLY A 99 2.30 -19.33 -5.29
C GLY A 99 1.58 -18.84 -4.04
N ASP A 100 2.03 -17.76 -3.39
CA ASP A 100 1.32 -17.19 -2.24
C ASP A 100 -0.04 -16.61 -2.69
N ARG A 101 -1.05 -16.68 -1.81
CA ARG A 101 -2.38 -16.09 -2.01
C ARG A 101 -2.62 -15.05 -0.93
N LEU A 102 -2.45 -13.78 -1.27
CA LEU A 102 -2.55 -12.68 -0.32
C LEU A 102 -3.95 -12.05 -0.36
N THR A 103 -4.46 -11.63 0.79
CA THR A 103 -5.68 -10.81 0.89
C THR A 103 -5.30 -9.45 1.45
N ALA A 104 -6.02 -8.41 1.03
CA ALA A 104 -5.85 -7.06 1.57
C ALA A 104 -7.14 -6.58 2.22
N SER A 105 -7.02 -5.69 3.19
CA SER A 105 -8.12 -4.85 3.64
C SER A 105 -7.65 -3.43 3.91
N SER A 106 -8.56 -2.48 3.79
CA SER A 106 -8.35 -1.07 4.06
C SER A 106 -9.63 -0.46 4.62
N HIS A 107 -9.51 0.55 5.47
CA HIS A 107 -10.62 1.29 6.06
C HIS A 107 -10.24 2.75 6.22
N LEU A 108 -11.24 3.63 6.28
CA LEU A 108 -11.01 5.02 6.67
C LEU A 108 -10.69 5.07 8.17
N LYS A 109 -9.49 5.50 8.50
CA LYS A 109 -9.01 5.64 9.88
C LYS A 109 -9.19 7.05 10.40
N ASP A 110 -8.84 8.08 9.62
CA ASP A 110 -8.89 9.47 10.06
C ASP A 110 -9.07 10.47 8.90
N VAL A 111 -9.70 11.61 9.18
CA VAL A 111 -9.80 12.76 8.29
C VAL A 111 -9.55 14.04 9.08
N TYR A 112 -8.43 14.71 8.79
CA TYR A 112 -8.02 15.90 9.54
C TYR A 112 -7.33 16.95 8.66
N ALA A 113 -7.35 18.20 9.14
CA ALA A 113 -6.66 19.31 8.50
C ALA A 113 -5.35 19.65 9.22
N LYS A 114 -4.32 20.05 8.46
CA LYS A 114 -3.13 20.74 8.98
C LYS A 114 -2.85 21.98 8.15
N THR A 115 -2.62 23.10 8.82
CA THR A 115 -2.27 24.37 8.19
C THR A 115 -0.77 24.63 8.35
N GLY A 116 -0.06 24.69 7.22
CA GLY A 116 1.34 25.10 7.16
C GLY A 116 1.49 26.52 6.60
N ARG A 117 2.74 26.93 6.36
CA ARG A 117 3.07 28.26 5.80
C ARG A 117 2.45 28.51 4.43
N SER A 118 2.30 27.47 3.63
CA SER A 118 1.75 27.52 2.26
C SER A 118 0.25 27.26 2.20
N GLY A 119 -0.43 27.18 3.36
CA GLY A 119 -1.86 26.95 3.45
C GLY A 119 -2.24 25.62 4.09
N THR A 120 -3.54 25.34 4.06
CA THR A 120 -4.15 24.16 4.66
C THR A 120 -4.10 22.97 3.71
N MET A 121 -3.80 21.79 4.25
CA MET A 121 -4.00 20.50 3.61
C MET A 121 -4.97 19.66 4.44
N VAL A 122 -5.75 18.83 3.77
CA VAL A 122 -6.61 17.82 4.39
C VAL A 122 -6.06 16.44 4.08
N PHE A 123 -5.94 15.63 5.11
CA PHE A 123 -5.42 14.27 5.06
C PHE A 123 -6.58 13.31 5.22
N ILE A 124 -6.59 12.28 4.38
CA ILE A 124 -7.46 11.12 4.48
C ILE A 124 -6.51 9.95 4.75
N VAL A 125 -6.72 9.25 5.87
CA VAL A 125 -5.86 8.16 6.35
C VAL A 125 -6.64 6.87 6.38
#